data_AF-A0A822F0G8-F1
#
_entry.id   AF-A0A822F0G8-F1
#
_cell.length_a   1.000
_cell.length_b   1.000
_cell.length_c   1.000
_cell.angle_alpha   90.00
_cell.angle_beta   90.00
_cell.angle_gamma   90.00
#
_symmetry.space_group_name_H-M   'P 1'
#
loop_
_entity.id
_entity.type
_entity.pdbx_description
1 polymer ?
#
loop_
_entity_poly.entity_id
_entity_poly.type
_entity_poly.pdbx_seq_one_letter_code
_entity_poly.pdbx_strand_id
1 'polypeptide(L)'
;VVKERNLLEIIQKQFNLTDILINRRLKKRDINQCCQRLLDERQHFLNILTKCRLKIDKNYNLAQNGTISIPWDWSFASNETL
;
A
#
# COMPACT_ATOMS: atom_id res chain seq x y z
N VAL A 1 4.11 7.66 20.86
CA VAL A 1 4.14 8.35 19.55
C VAL A 1 4.96 7.50 18.58
N VAL A 2 4.31 6.74 17.71
CA VAL A 2 4.98 5.90 16.70
C VAL A 2 5.67 6.83 15.71
N LYS A 3 7.00 6.93 15.79
CA LYS A 3 7.81 7.75 14.88
C LYS A 3 7.59 7.26 13.44
N GLU A 4 7.21 8.15 12.53
CA GLU A 4 6.76 7.87 11.15
C GLU A 4 7.66 6.97 10.29
N ARG A 5 8.96 6.79 10.61
CA ARG A 5 9.82 5.79 9.94
C ARG A 5 9.40 4.34 10.21
N ASN A 6 8.56 4.12 11.22
CA ASN A 6 8.14 2.81 11.67
C ASN A 6 6.98 2.23 10.83
N LEU A 7 6.13 3.06 10.22
CA LEU A 7 4.90 2.54 9.57
C LEU A 7 5.17 1.66 8.34
N LEU A 8 6.12 2.04 7.50
CA LEU A 8 6.50 1.25 6.33
C LEU A 8 7.12 -0.09 6.74
N GLU A 9 8.02 -0.07 7.74
CA GLU A 9 8.61 -1.30 8.29
C GLU A 9 7.57 -2.19 8.97
N ILE A 10 6.62 -1.59 9.70
CA ILE A 10 5.49 -2.31 10.31
C ILE A 10 4.69 -2.99 9.23
N ILE A 11 4.30 -2.29 8.16
CA ILE A 11 3.51 -2.88 7.08
C ILE A 11 4.28 -3.98 6.37
N GLN A 12 5.56 -3.76 6.06
CA GLN A 12 6.40 -4.77 5.44
C GLN A 12 6.40 -6.07 6.26
N LYS A 13 6.51 -5.96 7.59
CA LYS A 13 6.48 -7.12 8.49
C LYS A 13 5.07 -7.72 8.65
N GLN A 14 4.06 -6.89 8.87
CA GLN A 14 2.69 -7.32 9.17
C GLN A 14 2.01 -8.02 7.98
N PHE A 15 2.41 -7.64 6.75
CA PHE A 15 1.94 -8.23 5.50
C PHE A 15 2.95 -9.17 4.85
N ASN A 16 4.12 -9.38 5.45
CA ASN A 16 5.20 -10.20 4.88
C ASN A 16 5.52 -9.81 3.43
N LEU A 17 5.70 -8.50 3.20
CA LEU A 17 6.00 -7.96 1.87
C LEU A 17 7.47 -8.21 1.51
N THR A 18 7.73 -8.50 0.24
CA THR A 18 9.10 -8.63 -0.26
C THR A 18 9.80 -7.28 -0.34
N ASP A 19 9.07 -6.23 -0.70
CA ASP A 19 9.59 -4.87 -0.83
C ASP A 19 8.44 -3.84 -0.85
N ILE A 20 8.74 -2.57 -0.54
CA ILE A 20 7.79 -1.45 -0.61
C ILE A 20 8.37 -0.34 -1.49
N LEU A 21 7.64 0.00 -2.55
CA LEU A 21 7.93 1.09 -3.45
C LEU A 21 7.01 2.28 -3.17
N ILE A 22 7.55 3.49 -3.24
CA ILE A 22 6.80 4.72 -2.99
C ILE A 22 6.97 5.65 -4.18
N ASN A 23 5.86 6.20 -4.67
CA ASN A 23 5.93 7.29 -5.63
C ASN A 23 6.47 8.55 -4.93
N ARG A 24 7.66 9.01 -5.36
CA ARG A 24 8.36 10.19 -4.79
C ARG A 24 7.56 11.50 -4.89
N ARG A 25 6.51 11.55 -5.73
CA ARG A 25 5.62 12.70 -5.86
C ARG A 25 4.54 12.76 -4.77
N LEU A 26 4.36 11.70 -3.97
CA LEU A 26 3.40 11.66 -2.88
C LEU A 26 3.95 12.35 -1.63
N LYS A 27 3.06 13.04 -0.90
CA LYS A 27 3.45 13.64 0.38
C LYS A 27 3.53 12.53 1.43
N LYS A 28 4.46 12.70 2.37
CA LYS A 28 4.66 11.76 3.49
C LYS A 28 3.37 11.46 4.26
N ARG A 29 2.52 12.48 4.48
CA ARG A 29 1.23 12.32 5.17
C ARG A 29 0.30 11.36 4.43
N ASP A 30 0.29 11.41 3.10
CA ASP A 30 -0.60 10.61 2.25
C ASP A 30 -0.14 9.14 2.27
N ILE A 31 1.18 8.93 2.23
CA ILE A 31 1.80 7.62 2.41
C ILE A 31 1.48 7.05 3.79
N ASN A 32 1.69 7.84 4.87
CA ASN A 32 1.40 7.39 6.23
C ASN A 32 -0.09 7.06 6.43
N GLN A 33 -0.99 7.84 5.83
CA GLN A 33 -2.43 7.59 5.90
C GLN A 33 -2.80 6.30 5.16
N CYS A 34 -2.26 6.09 3.97
CA CYS A 34 -2.44 4.83 3.22
C CYS A 34 -1.92 3.64 4.04
N CYS A 35 -0.73 3.79 4.63
CA CYS A 35 -0.13 2.81 5.51
C CYS A 35 -1.03 2.47 6.71
N GLN A 36 -1.54 3.49 7.41
CA GLN A 36 -2.41 3.29 8.56
C GLN A 36 -3.68 2.53 8.16
N ARG A 37 -4.33 2.93 7.06
CA ARG A 37 -5.53 2.25 6.55
C ARG A 37 -5.28 0.78 6.21
N LEU A 38 -4.12 0.46 5.62
CA LEU A 38 -3.76 -0.94 5.39
C LEU A 38 -3.69 -1.71 6.71
N LEU A 39 -3.07 -1.15 7.75
CA LEU A 39 -2.97 -1.81 9.05
C LEU A 39 -4.34 -1.98 9.71
N ASP A 40 -5.22 -1.00 9.57
CA ASP A 40 -6.59 -1.04 10.10
C ASP A 40 -7.40 -2.15 9.39
N GLU A 41 -7.21 -2.31 8.08
CA GLU A 41 -7.88 -3.32 7.24
C GLU A 41 -7.06 -4.59 7.02
N ARG A 42 -6.10 -4.88 7.91
CA ARG A 42 -5.11 -5.95 7.70
C ARG A 42 -5.73 -7.29 7.37
N GLN A 43 -6.84 -7.66 8.02
CA GLN A 43 -7.48 -8.96 7.79
C GLN A 43 -7.97 -9.13 6.35
N HIS A 44 -8.43 -8.05 5.70
CA HIS A 44 -8.90 -8.06 4.32
C HIS A 44 -7.74 -8.18 3.32
N PHE A 45 -6.63 -7.47 3.60
CA PHE A 45 -5.52 -7.38 2.65
C PHE A 45 -4.40 -8.40 2.88
N LEU A 46 -4.36 -9.09 4.03
CA LEU A 46 -3.24 -9.97 4.39
C LEU A 46 -2.98 -11.02 3.31
N ASN A 47 -4.02 -11.74 2.88
CA ASN A 47 -3.88 -12.80 1.88
C ASN A 47 -3.49 -12.26 0.50
N ILE A 48 -3.93 -11.05 0.17
CA ILE A 48 -3.70 -10.42 -1.13
C ILE A 48 -2.27 -9.89 -1.22
N LEU A 49 -1.77 -9.28 -0.16
CA LEU A 49 -0.48 -8.60 -0.14
C LEU A 49 0.68 -9.51 0.32
N THR A 50 0.39 -10.69 0.85
CA THR A 50 1.45 -11.61 1.33
C THR A 50 2.44 -11.96 0.22
N LYS A 51 3.74 -11.81 0.52
CA LYS A 51 4.87 -12.08 -0.39
C LYS A 51 4.86 -11.25 -1.69
N CYS A 52 4.04 -10.19 -1.79
CA CYS A 52 4.06 -9.31 -2.95
C CYS A 52 5.08 -8.17 -2.77
N ARG A 53 5.36 -7.44 -3.85
CA ARG A 53 5.98 -6.12 -3.79
C ARG A 53 4.88 -5.07 -3.77
N LEU A 54 4.77 -4.28 -2.71
CA LEU A 54 3.74 -3.26 -2.60
C LEU A 54 4.25 -1.95 -3.20
N LYS A 55 3.42 -1.25 -3.97
CA LYS A 55 3.70 0.11 -4.44
C LYS A 55 2.58 1.05 -4.03
N ILE A 56 2.89 2.11 -3.30
CA ILE A 56 1.92 3.17 -3.01
C ILE A 56 2.05 4.21 -4.13
N ASP A 57 1.00 4.32 -4.94
CA ASP A 57 0.94 5.20 -6.12
C ASP A 57 -0.44 5.87 -6.24
N LYS A 58 -0.72 6.52 -7.38
CA LYS A 58 -2.00 7.16 -7.67
C LYS A 58 -3.07 6.19 -8.17
N ASN A 59 -2.68 5.12 -8.84
CA ASN A 59 -3.60 4.19 -9.49
C ASN A 59 -3.39 2.78 -8.97
N TYR A 60 -4.48 2.01 -8.92
CA TYR A 60 -4.39 0.57 -8.75
C TYR A 60 -3.77 -0.07 -9.99
N ASN A 61 -2.86 -1.03 -9.79
CA ASN A 61 -2.28 -1.81 -10.88
C ASN A 61 -1.67 -3.12 -10.36
N LEU A 62 -1.90 -4.22 -11.09
CA LEU A 62 -1.25 -5.51 -10.85
C LEU A 62 -0.23 -5.77 -11.94
N ALA A 63 1.04 -5.58 -11.64
CA ALA A 63 2.11 -5.84 -12.59
C ALA A 63 2.48 -7.33 -12.61
N GLN A 64 2.83 -7.85 -13.80
CA GLN A 64 3.25 -9.24 -14.00
C GLN A 64 4.49 -9.64 -13.17
N ASN A 65 5.27 -8.67 -12.69
CA ASN A 65 6.45 -8.91 -11.84
C ASN A 65 6.10 -9.09 -10.34
N GLY A 66 4.83 -9.27 -10.00
CA GLY A 66 4.37 -9.41 -8.61
C GLY A 66 4.29 -8.09 -7.82
N THR A 67 4.35 -6.95 -8.52
CA THR A 67 4.12 -5.64 -7.89
C THR A 67 2.64 -5.29 -7.88
N ILE A 68 2.07 -5.10 -6.69
CA ILE A 68 0.72 -4.60 -6.48
C ILE A 68 0.82 -3.11 -6.18
N SER A 69 0.27 -2.28 -7.05
CA SER A 69 0.14 -0.84 -6.83
C SER A 69 -1.21 -0.55 -6.20
N ILE A 70 -1.21 0.18 -5.09
CA ILE A 70 -2.43 0.64 -4.43
C ILE A 70 -2.50 2.17 -4.47
N PRO A 71 -3.68 2.73 -4.74
CA PRO A 71 -3.90 4.16 -4.69
C PRO A 71 -3.84 4.65 -3.24
N TRP A 72 -3.02 5.67 -2.96
CA TRP A 72 -2.87 6.23 -1.61
C TRP A 72 -4.18 6.78 -1.03
N ASP A 73 -5.07 7.27 -1.89
CA ASP A 73 -6.38 7.84 -1.55
C ASP A 73 -7.50 6.79 -1.52
N TRP A 74 -7.18 5.53 -1.85
CA TRP A 74 -8.13 4.42 -1.96
C TRP A 74 -9.18 4.65 -3.06
N SER A 75 -8.82 5.40 -4.11
CA SER A 75 -9.59 5.49 -5.36
C SER A 75 -9.50 4.18 -6.16
N PHE A 76 -9.92 3.08 -5.56
CA PHE A 76 -10.11 1.80 -6.28
C PHE A 76 -11.26 1.90 -7.28
N ALA A 77 -12.20 2.83 -7.05
CA ALA A 77 -13.45 2.96 -7.75
C ALA A 77 -13.58 4.35 -8.41
N SER A 78 -13.24 4.41 -9.70
CA SER A 78 -13.89 5.34 -10.64
C SER A 78 -13.87 4.84 -12.09
N ASN A 79 -13.26 3.68 -12.38
CA ASN A 79 -13.24 3.10 -13.73
C ASN A 79 -14.13 1.84 -13.89
N GLU A 80 -15.00 1.52 -12.94
CA GLU A 80 -16.06 0.48 -13.10
C GLU A 80 -17.44 1.11 -13.35
N THR A 81 -17.51 2.07 -14.27
CA THR A 81 -18.77 2.42 -14.95
C THR A 81 -18.51 2.46 -16.45
N LEU A 82 -18.63 1.30 -17.10
CA LEU A 82 -18.90 1.11 -18.52
C LEU A 82 -20.03 0.09 -18.66
#